data_AF-A0A0A5I9W7-F1
#
_entry.id   AF-A0A0A5I9W7-F1
#
_cell.length_a   1.000
_cell.length_b   1.000
_cell.length_c   1.000
_cell.angle_alpha   90.00
_cell.angle_beta   90.00
_cell.angle_gamma   90.00
#
_symmetry.space_group_name_H-M   'P 1'
#
loop_
_entity.id
_entity.type
_entity.pdbx_description
1 polymer ?
#
loop_
_entity_poly.entity_id
_entity_poly.type
_entity_poly.pdbx_seq_one_letter_code
_entity_poly.pdbx_strand_id
1 'polypeptide(L)'
;MDEGQLQEKLEKGKRFYSSEKFWGKVRRYGKKAGGSVVYSVLLLYYTLQKPEVPKKTKATIIGALGYFILPLDLIPDVAAGVGYTDDLTVIGAALIQVAMYIDEETKEKAKEKLSDWFGGHADTTAIDQQLLQETDDE
;
A
#
# COMPACT_ATOMS: atom_id res chain seq x y z
N MET A 1 5.79 -23.97 1.36
CA MET A 1 6.66 -22.85 0.99
C MET A 1 7.76 -22.75 2.03
N ASP A 2 9.01 -22.83 1.61
CA ASP A 2 10.19 -22.74 2.48
C ASP A 2 10.64 -21.28 2.68
N GLU A 3 11.34 -20.99 3.79
CA GLU A 3 11.80 -19.65 4.17
C GLU A 3 12.83 -19.05 3.21
N GLY A 4 13.59 -19.89 2.50
CA GLY A 4 14.52 -19.47 1.44
C GLY A 4 13.78 -19.03 0.19
N GLN A 5 12.74 -19.76 -0.22
CA GLN A 5 11.89 -19.38 -1.35
C GLN A 5 11.09 -18.11 -1.08
N LEU A 6 10.67 -17.88 0.16
CA LEU A 6 10.01 -16.64 0.56
C LEU A 6 11.00 -15.46 0.50
N GLN A 7 12.23 -15.63 0.98
CA GLN A 7 13.26 -14.60 0.91
C GLN A 7 13.62 -14.21 -0.53
N GLU A 8 13.77 -15.17 -1.43
CA GLU A 8 14.04 -14.86 -2.84
C GLU A 8 12.88 -14.10 -3.50
N LYS A 9 11.63 -14.47 -3.19
CA LYS A 9 10.43 -13.74 -3.67
C LYS A 9 10.33 -12.34 -3.08
N LEU A 10 10.68 -12.16 -1.80
CA LEU A 10 10.72 -10.85 -1.15
C LEU A 10 11.82 -9.96 -1.75
N GLU A 11 13.02 -10.49 -2.01
CA GLU A 11 14.13 -9.74 -2.63
C GLU A 11 13.87 -9.40 -4.10
N LYS A 12 13.34 -10.34 -4.89
CA LYS A 12 12.85 -10.05 -6.24
C LYS A 12 11.73 -9.02 -6.21
N GLY A 13 10.79 -9.15 -5.27
CA GLY A 13 9.73 -8.17 -5.00
C GLY A 13 10.33 -6.78 -4.77
N LYS A 14 11.25 -6.62 -3.82
CA LYS A 14 11.94 -5.35 -3.54
C LYS A 14 12.56 -4.71 -4.79
N ARG A 15 13.18 -5.50 -5.67
CA ARG A 15 13.71 -5.02 -6.97
C ARG A 15 12.63 -4.59 -7.96
N PHE A 16 11.50 -5.31 -8.03
CA PHE A 16 10.35 -4.89 -8.83
C PHE A 16 9.68 -3.62 -8.28
N TYR A 17 9.66 -3.44 -6.96
CA TYR A 17 9.12 -2.26 -6.26
C TYR A 17 9.98 -1.00 -6.42
N SER A 18 11.29 -1.16 -6.60
CA SER A 18 12.24 -0.06 -6.90
C SER A 18 12.17 0.43 -8.36
N SER A 19 11.39 -0.20 -9.24
CA SER A 19 11.39 0.18 -10.65
C SER A 19 10.61 1.48 -10.87
N GLU A 20 11.16 2.42 -11.63
CA GLU A 20 10.45 3.64 -12.11
C GLU A 20 9.07 3.33 -12.69
N LYS A 21 8.88 2.09 -13.18
CA LYS A 21 7.59 1.55 -13.64
C LYS A 21 6.53 1.47 -12.53
N PHE A 22 6.90 1.08 -11.31
CA PHE A 22 6.00 1.12 -10.14
C PHE A 22 5.52 2.55 -9.91
N TRP A 23 6.45 3.49 -9.75
CA TRP A 23 6.15 4.89 -9.53
C TRP A 23 5.31 5.50 -10.65
N GLY A 24 5.61 5.17 -11.91
CA GLY A 24 4.82 5.59 -13.06
C GLY A 24 3.38 5.05 -13.05
N LYS A 25 3.19 3.78 -12.62
CA LYS A 25 1.87 3.18 -12.46
C LYS A 25 1.10 3.77 -11.30
N VAL A 26 1.70 3.87 -10.11
CA VAL A 26 1.05 4.50 -8.95
C VAL A 26 0.67 5.95 -9.26
N ARG A 27 1.53 6.72 -9.95
CA ARG A 27 1.17 8.09 -10.35
C ARG A 27 0.02 8.11 -11.37
N ARG A 28 -0.01 7.17 -12.33
CA ARG A 28 -1.07 7.09 -13.36
C ARG A 28 -2.42 6.65 -12.80
N TYR A 29 -2.44 5.60 -11.98
CA TYR A 29 -3.66 5.04 -11.39
C TYR A 29 -4.09 5.80 -10.14
N GLY A 30 -3.12 6.20 -9.31
CA GLY A 30 -3.33 6.97 -8.09
C GLY A 30 -3.97 8.33 -8.33
N LYS A 31 -3.64 9.02 -9.43
CA LYS A 31 -4.34 10.26 -9.81
C LYS A 31 -5.83 10.04 -10.09
N LYS A 32 -6.24 8.84 -10.52
CA LYS A 32 -7.66 8.48 -10.70
C LYS A 32 -8.31 7.98 -9.41
N ALA A 33 -7.54 7.28 -8.56
CA ALA A 33 -8.03 6.68 -7.32
C ALA A 33 -8.17 7.71 -6.16
N GLY A 34 -7.47 8.84 -6.22
CA GLY A 34 -7.51 9.89 -5.21
C GLY A 34 -6.33 9.86 -4.25
N GLY A 35 -6.08 10.99 -3.59
CA GLY A 35 -4.90 11.20 -2.74
C GLY A 35 -4.82 10.24 -1.55
N SER A 36 -5.95 9.91 -0.93
CA SER A 36 -6.01 8.99 0.21
C SER A 36 -5.60 7.57 -0.15
N VAL A 37 -5.97 7.06 -1.34
CA VAL A 37 -5.54 5.73 -1.82
C VAL A 37 -4.04 5.72 -2.08
N VAL A 38 -3.51 6.78 -2.69
CA VAL A 38 -2.06 6.89 -2.91
C VAL A 38 -1.32 6.96 -1.58
N TYR A 39 -1.84 7.69 -0.61
CA TYR A 39 -1.28 7.74 0.73
C TYR A 39 -1.21 6.35 1.37
N SER A 40 -2.30 5.56 1.33
CA SER A 40 -2.33 4.17 1.78
C SER A 40 -1.26 3.30 1.14
N VAL A 41 -1.10 3.41 -0.18
CA VAL A 41 -0.08 2.67 -0.95
C VAL A 41 1.34 3.10 -0.55
N LEU A 42 1.56 4.40 -0.31
CA LEU A 42 2.84 4.92 0.14
C LEU A 42 3.19 4.44 1.55
N LEU A 43 2.23 4.43 2.48
CA LEU A 43 2.40 3.88 3.82
C LEU A 43 2.86 2.42 3.75
N LEU A 44 2.11 1.58 3.03
CA LEU A 44 2.47 0.18 2.79
C LEU A 44 3.88 0.04 2.20
N TYR A 45 4.22 0.86 1.21
CA TYR A 45 5.54 0.85 0.56
C TYR A 45 6.70 1.19 1.51
N TYR A 46 6.54 2.21 2.36
CA TYR A 46 7.56 2.59 3.33
C TYR A 46 7.65 1.58 4.47
N THR A 47 6.52 1.04 4.94
CA THR A 47 6.49 -0.06 5.92
C THR A 47 7.19 -1.31 5.39
N LEU A 48 7.03 -1.67 4.12
CA LEU A 48 7.70 -2.83 3.53
C LEU A 48 9.23 -2.78 3.62
N GLN A 49 9.81 -1.57 3.61
CA GLN A 49 11.26 -1.36 3.62
C GLN A 49 11.87 -1.54 5.00
N LYS A 50 11.06 -1.48 6.05
CA LYS A 50 11.51 -1.58 7.43
C LYS A 50 12.08 -2.96 7.75
N PRO A 51 13.28 -3.06 8.35
CA PRO A 51 13.87 -4.35 8.71
C PRO A 51 13.04 -5.10 9.76
N GLU A 52 12.41 -4.38 10.70
CA GLU A 52 11.61 -4.93 11.81
C GLU A 52 10.32 -5.64 11.37
N VAL A 53 9.83 -5.38 10.15
CA VAL A 53 8.59 -5.99 9.66
C VAL A 53 8.81 -7.46 9.33
N PRO A 54 8.04 -8.39 9.94
CA PRO A 54 8.17 -9.83 9.70
C PRO A 54 7.95 -10.22 8.23
N LYS A 55 8.62 -11.29 7.79
CA LYS A 55 8.54 -11.77 6.39
C LYS A 55 7.10 -12.07 5.93
N LYS A 56 6.26 -12.62 6.82
CA LYS A 56 4.84 -12.89 6.52
C LYS A 56 4.07 -11.59 6.26
N THR A 57 4.27 -10.59 7.11
CA THR A 57 3.70 -9.25 6.96
C THR A 57 4.18 -8.56 5.68
N LYS A 58 5.48 -8.66 5.37
CA LYS A 58 6.03 -8.18 4.08
C LYS A 58 5.37 -8.84 2.88
N ALA A 59 5.07 -10.14 2.96
CA ALA A 59 4.37 -10.85 1.89
C ALA A 59 2.94 -10.35 1.70
N THR A 60 2.20 -10.05 2.78
CA THR A 60 0.88 -9.39 2.70
C THR A 60 0.99 -8.04 1.99
N ILE A 61 1.93 -7.19 2.43
CA ILE A 61 2.12 -5.85 1.85
C ILE A 61 2.42 -5.96 0.35
N ILE A 62 3.32 -6.87 -0.04
CA ILE A 62 3.66 -7.12 -1.44
C ILE A 62 2.45 -7.61 -2.24
N GLY A 63 1.59 -8.43 -1.64
CA GLY A 63 0.34 -8.88 -2.27
C GLY A 63 -0.64 -7.72 -2.51
N ALA A 64 -0.89 -6.91 -1.48
CA ALA A 64 -1.80 -5.75 -1.56
C ALA A 64 -1.30 -4.70 -2.56
N LEU A 65 -0.02 -4.35 -2.48
CA LEU A 65 0.61 -3.43 -3.44
C LEU A 65 0.62 -4.04 -4.85
N GLY A 66 0.89 -5.33 -4.98
CA GLY A 66 0.88 -6.04 -6.27
C GLY A 66 -0.47 -5.97 -6.96
N TYR A 67 -1.55 -6.16 -6.19
CA TYR A 67 -2.93 -6.01 -6.66
C TYR A 67 -3.21 -4.59 -7.17
N PHE A 68 -2.72 -3.56 -6.48
CA PHE A 68 -2.88 -2.15 -6.90
C PHE A 68 -2.12 -1.78 -8.19
N ILE A 69 -0.95 -2.39 -8.45
CA ILE A 69 -0.05 -2.04 -9.57
C ILE A 69 -0.30 -2.90 -10.81
N LEU A 70 -0.83 -4.10 -10.63
CA LEU A 70 -1.23 -4.95 -11.74
C LEU A 70 -2.24 -4.17 -12.61
N PRO A 71 -2.09 -4.21 -13.96
CA PRO A 71 -3.10 -3.62 -14.80
C PRO A 71 -4.43 -4.30 -14.46
N LEU A 72 -5.50 -3.52 -14.39
CA LEU A 72 -6.90 -3.93 -14.21
C LEU A 72 -7.40 -5.06 -15.16
N ASP A 73 -6.54 -5.71 -15.94
CA ASP A 73 -6.83 -6.90 -16.76
C ASP A 73 -7.12 -8.17 -15.92
N LEU A 74 -7.02 -8.10 -14.58
CA LEU A 74 -7.53 -9.13 -13.66
C LEU A 74 -8.83 -8.73 -12.94
N ILE A 75 -9.40 -7.56 -13.29
CA ILE A 75 -10.74 -7.13 -12.89
C ILE A 75 -11.81 -7.32 -14.01
N PRO A 76 -11.72 -8.27 -14.98
CA PRO A 76 -12.89 -8.58 -15.80
C PRO A 76 -14.01 -9.27 -15.03
N ASP A 77 -13.72 -9.95 -13.91
CA ASP A 77 -14.69 -10.80 -13.21
C ASP A 77 -15.44 -10.10 -12.04
N VAL A 78 -14.87 -9.04 -11.43
CA VAL A 78 -15.52 -8.33 -10.30
C VAL A 78 -16.44 -7.20 -10.77
N ALA A 79 -16.21 -6.68 -11.98
CA ALA A 79 -16.98 -5.57 -12.55
C ALA A 79 -18.41 -5.94 -13.00
N ALA A 80 -18.77 -7.22 -13.00
CA ALA A 80 -20.04 -7.68 -13.56
C ALA A 80 -21.25 -7.60 -12.61
N GLY A 81 -21.12 -7.16 -11.34
CA GLY A 81 -22.34 -7.09 -10.51
C GLY A 81 -22.31 -6.62 -9.06
N VAL A 82 -21.20 -6.15 -8.47
CA VAL A 82 -21.20 -5.67 -7.08
C VAL A 82 -20.33 -4.41 -6.95
N GLY A 83 -20.75 -3.49 -6.09
CA GLY A 83 -20.28 -2.10 -6.01
C GLY A 83 -18.76 -1.91 -5.80
N TYR A 84 -18.33 -0.68 -6.05
CA TYR A 84 -16.96 -0.13 -5.96
C TYR A 84 -16.26 -0.26 -4.58
N THR A 85 -16.76 -1.12 -3.68
CA THR A 85 -16.40 -1.19 -2.27
C THR A 85 -15.29 -2.21 -1.96
N ASP A 86 -15.06 -3.22 -2.81
CA ASP A 86 -14.16 -4.36 -2.50
C ASP A 86 -12.64 -4.09 -2.65
N ASP A 87 -12.22 -3.09 -3.44
CA ASP A 87 -10.79 -2.83 -3.66
C ASP A 87 -10.16 -1.95 -2.56
N LEU A 88 -10.95 -1.04 -1.98
CA LEU A 88 -10.52 -0.18 -0.87
C LEU A 88 -10.49 -0.96 0.45
N THR A 89 -11.36 -1.94 0.64
CA THR A 89 -11.35 -2.83 1.80
C THR A 89 -10.09 -3.69 1.84
N VAL A 90 -9.59 -4.18 0.70
CA VAL A 90 -8.34 -4.97 0.67
C VAL A 90 -7.12 -4.12 1.05
N ILE A 91 -7.00 -2.90 0.50
CA ILE A 91 -5.91 -1.99 0.87
C ILE A 91 -6.06 -1.51 2.32
N GLY A 92 -7.29 -1.20 2.75
CA GLY A 92 -7.60 -0.81 4.13
C GLY A 92 -7.29 -1.91 5.15
N ALA A 93 -7.65 -3.16 4.85
CA ALA A 93 -7.35 -4.31 5.71
C ALA A 93 -5.85 -4.60 5.78
N ALA A 94 -5.14 -4.47 4.65
CA ALA A 94 -3.69 -4.58 4.64
C ALA A 94 -3.02 -3.46 5.47
N LEU A 95 -3.54 -2.22 5.39
CA LEU A 95 -3.08 -1.11 6.22
C LEU A 95 -3.27 -1.38 7.71
N ILE A 96 -4.46 -1.82 8.11
CA ILE A 96 -4.79 -2.17 9.49
C ILE A 96 -3.86 -3.28 10.00
N GLN A 97 -3.71 -4.35 9.22
CA GLN A 97 -2.85 -5.49 9.59
C GLN A 97 -1.37 -5.10 9.80
N VAL A 98 -0.93 -3.98 9.21
CA VAL A 98 0.45 -3.49 9.38
C VAL A 98 0.54 -2.18 10.17
N ALA A 99 -0.57 -1.71 10.74
CA ALA A 99 -0.66 -0.43 11.44
C ALA A 99 0.37 -0.32 12.57
N MET A 100 0.61 -1.40 13.31
CA MET A 100 1.62 -1.47 14.37
C MET A 100 3.06 -1.19 13.90
N TYR A 101 3.34 -1.28 12.59
CA TYR A 101 4.63 -0.98 11.99
C TYR A 101 4.67 0.39 11.30
N ILE A 102 3.55 1.11 11.26
CA ILE A 102 3.44 2.46 10.70
C ILE A 102 3.68 3.47 11.82
N ASP A 103 4.87 4.05 11.82
CA ASP A 103 5.24 5.15 12.71
C ASP A 103 5.08 6.51 12.01
N GLU A 104 5.28 7.57 12.78
CA GLU A 104 5.23 8.95 12.25
C GLU A 104 6.26 9.17 11.13
N GLU A 105 7.46 8.58 11.22
CA GLU A 105 8.45 8.69 10.14
C GLU A 105 7.91 8.12 8.81
N THR A 106 7.19 7.00 8.85
CA THR A 106 6.53 6.41 7.68
C THR A 106 5.44 7.32 7.13
N LYS A 107 4.61 7.90 8.01
CA LYS A 107 3.55 8.83 7.62
C LYS A 107 4.12 10.09 7.00
N GLU A 108 5.18 10.67 7.56
CA GLU A 108 5.86 11.84 7.03
C GLU A 108 6.44 11.59 5.64
N LYS A 109 7.18 10.48 5.45
CA LYS A 109 7.71 10.09 4.14
C LYS A 109 6.60 9.91 3.10
N ALA A 110 5.49 9.30 3.50
CA ALA A 110 4.32 9.14 2.65
C ALA A 110 3.67 10.48 2.29
N LYS A 111 3.49 11.39 3.25
CA LYS A 111 2.94 12.74 3.04
C LYS A 111 3.82 13.59 2.13
N GLU A 112 5.14 13.56 2.34
CA GLU A 112 6.10 14.27 1.49
C GLU A 112 6.00 13.78 0.04
N LYS A 113 6.01 12.47 -0.16
CA LYS A 113 5.92 11.88 -1.50
C LYS A 113 4.58 12.14 -2.18
N LEU A 114 3.51 12.16 -1.40
CA LEU A 114 2.16 12.49 -1.87
C LEU A 114 2.09 13.95 -2.33
N SER A 115 2.65 14.88 -1.55
CA SER A 115 2.72 16.30 -1.86
C SER A 115 3.51 16.57 -3.15
N ASP A 116 4.66 15.91 -3.33
CA ASP A 116 5.47 15.95 -4.56
C ASP A 116 4.66 15.54 -5.82
N TRP A 117 3.69 14.64 -5.68
CA TRP A 117 2.93 14.12 -6.82
C TRP A 117 1.64 14.86 -7.13
N PHE A 118 0.97 15.36 -6.09
CA PHE A 118 -0.33 16.02 -6.21
C PHE A 118 -0.24 17.55 -6.11
N GLY A 119 0.93 18.11 -5.80
CA GLY A 119 1.16 19.56 -5.75
C GLY A 119 0.41 20.27 -4.62
N GLY A 120 -0.04 19.52 -3.61
CA GLY A 120 -0.80 20.03 -2.47
C GLY A 120 -1.00 18.95 -1.40
N HIS A 121 -1.50 19.36 -0.24
CA HIS A 121 -1.85 18.47 0.87
C HIS A 121 -3.12 17.70 0.51
N ALA A 122 -2.97 16.55 -0.14
CA ALA A 122 -4.07 15.61 -0.28
C ALA A 122 -4.58 15.21 1.12
N ASP A 123 -5.89 15.06 1.27
CA ASP A 123 -6.49 14.74 2.56
C ASP A 123 -6.10 13.33 3.01
N THR A 124 -5.27 13.27 4.06
CA THR A 124 -4.83 12.03 4.72
C THR A 124 -5.61 11.73 5.99
N THR A 125 -6.50 12.63 6.41
CA THR A 125 -7.15 12.60 7.74
C THR A 125 -7.91 11.31 7.98
N ALA A 126 -8.66 10.84 6.99
CA ALA A 126 -9.44 9.61 7.10
C ALA A 126 -8.55 8.38 7.32
N ILE A 127 -7.39 8.32 6.64
CA ILE A 127 -6.44 7.20 6.79
C ILE A 127 -5.70 7.32 8.13
N ASP A 128 -5.29 8.52 8.52
CA ASP A 128 -4.63 8.75 9.80
C ASP A 128 -5.56 8.40 10.98
N GLN A 129 -6.86 8.73 10.89
CA GLN A 129 -7.87 8.34 11.89
C GLN A 129 -8.08 6.83 11.96
N GLN A 130 -8.13 6.16 10.81
CA GLN A 130 -8.27 4.70 10.75
C GLN A 130 -7.08 4.00 11.42
N LEU A 131 -5.87 4.55 11.29
CA LEU A 131 -4.68 4.01 11.94
C LEU A 131 -4.65 4.24 13.46
N LEU A 132 -5.25 5.34 13.94
CA LEU A 132 -5.34 5.64 15.37
C LEU A 132 -6.35 4.73 16.09
N GLN A 133 -7.49 4.44 15.46
CA GLN A 133 -8.52 3.59 16.06
C GLN A 133 -8.03 2.18 16.37
N GLU A 134 -7.17 1.60 15.52
CA GLU A 134 -6.62 0.26 15.72
C GLU A 134 -5.53 0.20 16.79
N THR A 135 -4.81 1.30 17.05
CA THR A 135 -3.76 1.32 18.09
C THR A 135 -4.31 1.43 19.51
N ASP A 136 -5.59 1.77 19.67
CA ASP A 136 -6.26 1.94 20.97
C ASP A 136 -7.04 0.69 21.43
N ASP A 137 -7.19 -0.33 20.58
CA ASP A 137 -7.97 -1.57 20.86
C ASP A 137 -7.13 -2.74 21.45
N GLU A 138 -5.91 -2.48 21.95
CA GLU A 138 -5.05 -3.47 22.68
C GLU A 138 -5.00 -3.26 24.20
#